data_AF-A0A3M0M926-F1
#
_entry.id   AF-A0A3M0M926-F1
#
_cell.length_a   1.000
_cell.length_b   1.000
_cell.length_c   1.000
_cell.angle_alpha   90.00
_cell.angle_beta   90.00
_cell.angle_gamma   90.00
#
_symmetry.space_group_name_H-M   'P 1'
#
loop_
_entity.id
_entity.type
_entity.pdbx_description
1 polymer ?
#
loop_
_entity_poly.entity_id
_entity_poly.type
_entity_poly.pdbx_seq_one_letter_code
_entity_poly.pdbx_strand_id
1 'polypeptide(L)' 'MDKTASVKREDGFAVIRIPMSEVHGLRVALAECPCRATKSTETANIRRRFDKALARLETR' A
#
# COMPACT_ATOMS: atom_id res chain seq x y z
N MET A 1 -18.99 -9.74 3.55
CA MET A 1 -17.65 -10.32 3.75
C MET A 1 -16.64 -9.21 3.53
N ASP A 2 -16.08 -8.69 4.62
CA ASP A 2 -14.89 -7.83 4.55
C ASP A 2 -13.77 -8.63 3.89
N LYS A 3 -13.34 -8.19 2.71
CA LYS A 3 -12.16 -8.75 2.07
C LYS A 3 -10.94 -8.15 2.78
N THR A 4 -9.94 -8.95 3.09
CA THR A 4 -8.68 -8.44 3.67
C THR A 4 -7.67 -8.16 2.57
N ALA A 5 -6.88 -7.09 2.72
CA ALA A 5 -5.77 -6.80 1.81
C ALA A 5 -4.71 -7.91 1.84
N SER A 6 -4.07 -8.18 0.70
CA SER A 6 -3.00 -9.18 0.58
C SER A 6 -1.98 -8.82 -0.51
N VAL A 7 -0.78 -9.37 -0.37
CA VAL A 7 0.37 -9.20 -1.26
C VAL A 7 0.94 -10.58 -1.58
N LYS A 8 1.21 -10.85 -2.85
CA LYS A 8 1.83 -12.12 -3.31
C LYS A 8 2.76 -11.87 -4.51
N ARG A 9 3.66 -12.81 -4.77
CA ARG A 9 4.42 -12.87 -6.03
C ARG A 9 3.68 -13.80 -7.00
N GLU A 10 3.49 -13.38 -8.24
CA GLU A 10 2.82 -14.15 -9.30
C GLU A 10 3.50 -13.82 -10.63
N ASP A 11 3.98 -14.83 -11.34
CA ASP A 11 4.64 -14.69 -12.66
C ASP A 11 5.76 -13.64 -12.72
N GLY A 12 6.52 -13.49 -11.63
CA GLY A 12 7.58 -12.49 -11.52
C GLY A 12 7.10 -11.08 -11.14
N PHE A 13 5.79 -10.89 -10.93
CA PHE A 13 5.18 -9.63 -10.52
C PHE A 13 4.78 -9.65 -9.04
N ALA A 14 4.83 -8.48 -8.40
CA ALA A 14 4.18 -8.26 -7.12
C ALA A 14 2.70 -7.92 -7.36
N VAL A 15 1.80 -8.79 -6.90
CA VAL A 15 0.34 -8.61 -7.01
C VAL A 15 -0.23 -8.17 -5.67
N ILE A 16 -0.87 -7.01 -5.67
CA ILE A 16 -1.47 -6.39 -4.49
C ILE A 16 -2.98 -6.41 -4.66
N ARG A 17 -3.68 -7.05 -3.72
CA ARG A 17 -5.15 -7.04 -3.67
C ARG A 17 -5.59 -6.22 -2.47
N ILE A 18 -6.42 -5.23 -2.71
CA ILE A 18 -7.04 -4.40 -1.68
C ILE A 18 -8.56 -4.38 -1.86
N PRO A 19 -9.33 -4.20 -0.78
CA PRO A 19 -10.77 -3.96 -0.88
C PRO A 19 -11.05 -2.66 -1.65
N MET A 20 -12.14 -2.63 -2.41
CA MET A 20 -12.54 -1.42 -3.15
C MET A 20 -12.79 -0.22 -2.22
N SER A 21 -13.24 -0.47 -0.99
CA SER A 21 -13.40 0.55 0.06
C SER A 21 -12.09 1.23 0.46
N GLU A 22 -10.93 0.58 0.28
CA GLU A 22 -9.62 1.09 0.68
C GLU A 22 -8.87 1.78 -0.47
N VAL A 23 -9.34 1.64 -1.72
CA VAL A 23 -8.68 2.18 -2.93
C VAL A 23 -8.46 3.69 -2.83
N HIS A 24 -9.45 4.43 -2.32
CA HIS A 24 -9.32 5.88 -2.16
C HIS A 24 -8.17 6.26 -1.22
N GLY A 25 -8.08 5.59 -0.07
CA GLY A 25 -7.04 5.84 0.93
C GLY A 25 -5.65 5.55 0.37
N LEU A 26 -5.49 4.44 -0.36
CA LEU A 26 -4.22 4.11 -0.99
C LEU A 26 -3.84 5.11 -2.08
N ARG A 27 -4.79 5.52 -2.93
CA ARG A 27 -4.56 6.52 -3.99
C ARG A 27 -4.08 7.85 -3.40
N VAL A 28 -4.73 8.33 -2.34
CA VAL A 28 -4.32 9.57 -1.66
C VAL A 28 -2.95 9.41 -1.03
N ALA A 29 -2.67 8.25 -0.44
CA ALA A 29 -1.38 8.00 0.19
C ALA A 29 -0.22 7.96 -0.83
N LEU A 30 -0.43 7.43 -2.03
CA LEU A 30 0.59 7.32 -3.07
C LEU A 30 0.72 8.56 -3.95
N ALA A 31 -0.22 9.50 -3.89
CA ALA A 31 -0.16 10.73 -4.66
C ALA A 31 1.17 11.47 -4.41
N GLU A 32 1.75 12.01 -5.48
CA GLU A 32 2.91 12.90 -5.42
C GLU A 32 2.55 14.10 -4.54
N CYS A 33 3.27 14.29 -3.42
CA CYS A 33 3.14 15.55 -2.69
C CYS A 33 4.27 16.48 -3.12
N PRO A 34 3.98 17.75 -3.46
CA PRO A 34 5.00 18.78 -3.61
C PRO A 34 5.76 19.02 -2.29
N CYS A 35 5.17 18.60 -1.17
CA CYS A 35 5.79 18.53 0.13
C CYS A 35 6.48 17.16 0.32
N ARG A 36 7.75 17.11 0.74
CA ARG A 36 8.41 15.82 1.08
C ARG A 36 7.74 15.08 2.26
N ALA A 37 6.88 15.75 3.01
CA ALA A 37 6.22 15.22 4.20
C ALA A 37 4.83 14.63 3.89
N THR A 38 4.39 13.64 4.67
CA THR A 38 3.00 13.16 4.61
C THR A 38 2.07 14.17 5.28
N LYS A 39 1.01 14.60 4.57
CA LYS A 39 0.04 15.58 5.09
C LYS A 39 -0.75 15.09 6.32
N SER A 40 -0.83 13.78 6.54
CA SER A 40 -1.56 13.19 7.67
C SER A 40 -0.88 11.93 8.22
N THR A 41 -1.14 11.63 9.50
CA THR A 41 -0.71 10.39 10.18
C THR A 41 -1.25 9.14 9.49
N GLU A 42 -2.48 9.18 9.00
CA GLU A 42 -3.09 8.07 8.27
C GLU A 42 -2.37 7.77 6.96
N THR A 43 -2.00 8.80 6.20
CA THR A 43 -1.18 8.62 5.00
C THR A 43 0.19 8.00 5.32
N ALA A 44 0.84 8.45 6.40
CA ALA A 44 2.11 7.88 6.85
C ALA A 44 1.97 6.40 7.23
N ASN A 45 0.89 6.05 7.94
CA ASN A 45 0.59 4.68 8.33
C ASN A 45 0.35 3.78 7.11
N ILE A 46 -0.40 4.25 6.11
CA ILE A 46 -0.64 3.51 4.87
C ILE A 46 0.68 3.27 4.12
N ARG A 47 1.50 4.31 3.92
CA ARG A 47 2.82 4.19 3.27
C ARG A 47 3.72 3.19 3.99
N ARG A 48 3.79 3.26 5.32
CA ARG A 48 4.61 2.35 6.14
C ARG A 48 4.15 0.90 6.04
N ARG A 49 2.83 0.64 6.06
CA ARG A 49 2.30 -0.72 5.90
C ARG A 49 2.59 -1.27 4.50
N PHE A 50 2.44 -0.43 3.49
CA PHE A 50 2.71 -0.76 2.10
C PHE A 50 4.18 -1.10 1.86
N ASP A 51 5.10 -0.26 2.32
CA ASP A 51 6.55 -0.49 2.28
C ASP A 51 6.95 -1.82 2.94
N LYS A 52 6.48 -2.05 4.18
CA LYS A 52 6.74 -3.31 4.90
C LYS A 52 6.19 -4.54 4.18
N ALA A 53 5.05 -4.41 3.51
CA ALA A 53 4.44 -5.48 2.72
C ALA A 53 5.30 -5.84 1.50
N LEU A 54 5.83 -4.84 0.79
CA LEU A 54 6.71 -5.06 -0.36
C LEU A 54 8.09 -5.57 0.04
N ALA A 55 8.71 -5.03 1.09
CA ALA A 55 10.00 -5.51 1.60
C ALA A 55 9.96 -7.00 1.98
N ARG A 56 8.82 -7.48 2.51
CA ARG A 56 8.59 -8.91 2.80
C ARG A 56 8.47 -9.77 1.54
N LEU A 57 7.99 -9.21 0.43
CA LEU A 57 7.93 -9.91 -0.85
C LEU A 57 9.28 -9.91 -1.58
N GLU A 58 10.12 -8.91 -1.35
CA GLU A 58 11.46 -8.80 -1.94
C GLU A 58 12.46 -9.76 -1.30
N THR A 59 12.43 -9.87 0.03
CA THR A 59 13.35 -10.71 0.82
C THR A 59 13.04 -12.21 0.80
N ARG A 60 12.01 -12.63 0.06
CA ARG A 60 11.63 -14.02 -0.17
C ARG A 60 11.96 -14.47 -1.60
#